data_AF-A0A7L1SCJ0-F1
#
_entry.id   AF-A0A7L1SCJ0-F1
#
_cell.length_a   1.000
_cell.length_b   1.000
_cell.length_c   1.000
_cell.angle_alpha   90.00
_cell.angle_beta   90.00
_cell.angle_gamma   90.00
#
_symmetry.space_group_name_H-M   'P 1'
#
loop_
_entity.id
_entity.type
_entity.pdbx_description
1 polymer ?
#
loop_
_entity_poly.entity_id
_entity_poly.type
_entity_poly.pdbx_seq_one_letter_code
_entity_poly.pdbx_strand_id
1 'polypeptide(L)' 'TANHSQFCFQAASSPLVEELVEFHRHALMVTLAICSPVLCLLALLLTENLSSS' A
#
# COMPACT_ATOMS: atom_id res chain seq x y z
N THR A 1 12.97 22.34 10.19
CA THR A 1 11.53 22.04 10.30
C THR A 1 11.23 20.86 9.42
N ALA A 2 11.34 19.65 9.98
CA ALA A 2 11.15 18.39 9.24
C ALA A 2 9.66 18.16 9.03
N ASN A 3 9.22 18.32 7.78
CA ASN A 3 7.82 18.28 7.40
C ASN A 3 7.40 16.82 7.17
N HIS A 4 6.36 16.42 7.91
CA HIS A 4 5.36 15.40 7.61
C HIS A 4 5.69 14.34 6.55
N SER A 5 5.68 13.08 6.97
CA SER A 5 5.44 11.90 6.11
C SER A 5 6.60 11.41 5.23
N GLN A 6 7.85 11.64 5.63
CA GLN A 6 8.97 10.87 5.06
C GLN A 6 9.05 9.49 5.75
N PHE A 7 8.13 8.60 5.39
CA PHE A 7 8.12 7.21 5.89
C PHE A 7 9.27 6.36 5.31
N CYS A 8 10.09 6.93 4.42
CA CYS A 8 11.27 6.29 3.89
C CYS A 8 12.30 7.37 3.51
N PHE A 9 13.54 7.21 3.95
CA PHE A 9 14.74 7.70 3.25
C PHE A 9 15.14 9.15 3.48
N GLN A 10 15.40 9.54 4.73
CA GLN A 10 16.22 10.73 4.96
C GLN A 10 17.54 10.51 5.72
N ALA A 11 18.06 9.28 5.82
CA ALA A 11 19.32 9.07 6.54
C ALA A 11 20.19 7.85 6.15
N ALA A 12 20.09 7.31 4.93
CA ALA A 12 21.04 6.26 4.54
C ALA A 12 21.47 6.42 3.09
N SER A 13 22.54 7.19 2.90
CA SER A 13 23.31 7.30 1.66
C SER A 13 24.09 5.99 1.42
N SER A 14 23.40 4.86 1.28
CA SER A 14 24.03 3.59 0.89
C SER A 14 23.25 2.95 -0.28
N PRO A 15 23.97 2.41 -1.28
CA PRO A 15 23.36 1.84 -2.49
C PRO A 15 22.37 0.69 -2.18
N LEU A 16 22.52 0.02 -1.03
CA LEU A 16 21.61 -1.04 -0.59
C LEU A 16 20.23 -0.52 -0.17
N VAL A 17 20.15 0.70 0.34
CA VAL A 17 18.90 1.28 0.81
C VAL A 17 18.09 1.67 -0.43
N GLU A 18 18.67 2.32 -1.45
CA GLU A 18 17.97 2.58 -2.73
C GLU A 18 17.35 1.33 -3.39
N GLU A 19 18.08 0.21 -3.42
CA GLU A 19 17.55 -1.05 -3.95
C GLU A 19 16.37 -1.58 -3.13
N LEU A 20 16.42 -1.47 -1.80
CA LEU A 20 15.35 -1.91 -0.92
C LEU A 20 14.07 -1.10 -1.09
N VAL A 21 14.15 0.22 -1.32
CA VAL A 21 12.95 1.03 -1.59
C VAL A 21 12.36 0.74 -2.94
N GLU A 22 13.18 0.52 -3.97
CA GLU A 22 12.63 0.16 -5.26
C GLU A 22 11.93 -1.19 -5.17
N PHE A 23 12.52 -2.16 -4.47
CA PHE A 23 11.85 -3.44 -4.18
C PHE A 23 10.56 -3.24 -3.37
N HIS A 24 10.58 -2.41 -2.33
CA HIS A 24 9.40 -2.11 -1.52
C HIS A 24 8.28 -1.47 -2.34
N ARG A 25 8.60 -0.56 -3.26
CA ARG A 25 7.62 0.07 -4.17
C ARG A 25 6.97 -0.97 -5.07
N HIS A 26 7.74 -1.89 -5.63
CA HIS A 26 7.21 -3.00 -6.44
C HIS A 26 6.35 -3.96 -5.60
N ALA A 27 6.83 -4.37 -4.43
CA ALA A 27 6.09 -5.24 -3.52
C ALA A 27 4.77 -4.60 -3.05
N LEU A 28 4.79 -3.29 -2.75
CA LEU A 28 3.61 -2.53 -2.35
C LEU A 28 2.59 -2.42 -3.50
N MET A 29 3.05 -2.16 -4.74
CA MET A 29 2.17 -2.15 -5.91
C MET A 29 1.45 -3.49 -6.10
N VAL A 30 2.18 -4.61 -5.98
CA VAL A 30 1.60 -5.96 -6.11
C VAL A 30 0.64 -6.27 -4.96
N THR A 31 1.02 -5.93 -3.73
CA THR A 31 0.18 -6.13 -2.54
C THR A 31 -1.13 -5.35 -2.66
N LEU A 32 -1.07 -4.08 -3.06
CA LEU A 32 -2.27 -3.27 -3.28
C LEU A 32 -3.13 -3.81 -4.42
N ALA A 33 -2.51 -4.31 -5.50
CA ALA A 33 -3.23 -4.90 -6.62
C ALA A 33 -4.02 -6.16 -6.23
N ILE A 34 -3.55 -6.92 -5.23
CA ILE A 34 -4.23 -8.12 -4.73
C ILE A 34 -5.23 -7.77 -3.62
N CYS A 35 -4.89 -6.86 -2.70
CA CYS A 35 -5.74 -6.51 -1.58
C CYS A 35 -6.93 -5.64 -1.98
N SER A 36 -6.78 -4.72 -2.95
CA SER A 36 -7.86 -3.81 -3.35
C SER A 36 -9.08 -4.53 -3.96
N PRO A 37 -8.93 -5.52 -4.85
CA PRO A 37 -10.06 -6.31 -5.35
C PRO A 37 -10.77 -7.09 -4.25
N VAL A 38 -10.03 -7.71 -3.32
CA VAL A 38 -10.61 -8.45 -2.20
C VAL A 38 -11.43 -7.53 -1.31
N LEU A 39 -10.90 -6.35 -0.97
CA LEU A 39 -11.61 -5.36 -0.17
C LEU A 39 -12.84 -4.81 -0.90
N CYS A 40 -12.73 -4.58 -2.22
CA CYS A 40 -13.83 -4.10 -3.06
C CYS A 40 -14.96 -5.13 -3.14
N LEU A 41 -14.64 -6.41 -3.36
CA LEU A 41 -15.62 -7.49 -3.37
C LEU A 41 -16.27 -7.68 -2.00
N LEU A 42 -15.50 -7.59 -0.91
CA LEU A 42 -16.05 -7.65 0.44
C LEU A 42 -17.02 -6.50 0.71
N ALA A 43 -16.66 -5.27 0.33
CA ALA A 43 -17.52 -4.11 0.47
C ALA A 43 -18.79 -4.26 -0.38
N LEU A 44 -18.67 -4.70 -1.62
CA LEU A 44 -19.81 -4.95 -2.51
C LEU A 44 -20.76 -5.99 -1.90
N LEU A 45 -20.24 -7.13 -1.44
CA LEU A 45 -21.03 -8.17 -0.79
C LEU A 45 -21.74 -7.63 0.46
N LEU A 46 -21.07 -6.83 1.28
CA LEU A 46 -21.69 -6.21 2.46
C LEU A 46 -22.79 -5.22 2.05
N THR A 47 -22.58 -4.38 1.04
CA THR A 47 -23.58 -3.44 0.54
C THR A 47 -24.79 -4.16 -0.05
N GLU A 48 -24.60 -5.22 -0.84
CA GLU A 48 -25.69 -6.04 -1.37
C GLU A 48 -26.49 -6.71 -0.24
N ASN A 49 -25.80 -7.26 0.78
CA ASN A 49 -26.46 -7.84 1.95
C ASN A 49 -27.31 -6.80 2.71
N LEU A 50 -26.77 -5.59 2.93
CA LEU A 50 -27.48 -4.52 3.63
C LEU A 50 -28.64 -3.93 2.79
N SER A 51 -28.51 -3.87 1.46
CA SER A 51 -29.57 -3.38 0.57
C SER A 51 -30.70 -4.39 0.36
N SER A 52 -30.44 -5.67 0.61
CA SER A 52 -31.43 -6.74 0.48
C SER A 52 -32.36 -6.91 1.69
N SER A 53 -32.20 -6.06 2.72
CA SER A 53 -32.98 -6.07 3.96
C SER A 53 -34.01 -4.96 4.06
#